data_AF-A0A9E4ZRC1-F1
#
_entry.id   AF-A0A9E4ZRC1-F1
#
_cell.length_a   1.000
_cell.length_b   1.000
_cell.length_c   1.000
_cell.angle_alpha   90.00
_cell.angle_beta   90.00
_cell.angle_gamma   90.00
#
_symmetry.space_group_name_H-M   'P 1'
#
loop_
_entity.id
_entity.type
_entity.pdbx_description
1 polymer ?
#
loop_
_entity_poly.entity_id
_entity_poly.type
_entity_poly.pdbx_seq_one_letter_code
_entity_poly.pdbx_strand_id
1 'polypeptide(L)'
;MLIIPTRPYTPDEIREIIRIRAEEMEIELSSEALEKLVEIGSKTSLRYAVQLLEPARIIAGDRGSSRIEVEDVERARKLFIDSTVSTEYLKQYEKLFLK
;
A
#
# COMPACT_ATOMS: atom_id res chain seq x y z
N MET A 1 -13.41 6.90 34.52
CA MET A 1 -12.92 6.33 33.24
C MET A 1 -12.08 7.38 32.55
N LEU A 2 -10.84 7.05 32.19
CA LEU A 2 -9.96 7.89 31.38
C LEU A 2 -10.04 7.39 29.93
N ILE A 3 -10.44 8.24 29.00
CA ILE A 3 -10.48 7.92 27.57
C ILE A 3 -9.36 8.71 26.89
N ILE A 4 -8.47 8.01 26.18
CA ILE A 4 -7.38 8.63 25.42
C ILE A 4 -7.69 8.45 23.92
N PRO A 5 -8.06 9.51 23.18
CA PRO A 5 -8.37 9.41 21.77
C PRO A 5 -7.08 9.33 20.93
N THR A 6 -7.10 8.52 19.87
CA THR A 6 -6.05 8.51 18.86
C THR A 6 -6.34 9.52 17.75
N ARG A 7 -5.29 10.02 17.11
CA ARG A 7 -5.39 10.95 15.97
C ARG A 7 -4.91 10.25 14.70
N PRO A 8 -5.43 10.64 13.52
CA PRO A 8 -4.89 10.18 12.25
C PRO A 8 -3.42 10.57 12.11
N TYR A 9 -2.63 9.69 11.51
CA TYR A 9 -1.23 9.97 11.20
C TYR A 9 -1.12 11.01 10.10
N THR A 10 -0.09 11.84 10.20
CA THR A 10 0.37 12.76 9.16
C THR A 10 1.13 12.02 8.07
N PRO A 11 1.29 12.60 6.86
CA PRO A 11 2.09 11.98 5.80
C PRO A 11 3.53 11.69 6.20
N ASP A 12 4.13 12.53 7.05
CA ASP A 12 5.48 12.34 7.55
C ASP A 12 5.57 11.15 8.52
N GLU A 13 4.58 10.99 9.40
CA GLU A 13 4.48 9.81 10.27
C GLU A 13 4.22 8.54 9.44
N ILE A 14 3.39 8.61 8.40
CA ILE A 14 3.16 7.48 7.48
C ILE A 14 4.46 7.07 6.79
N ARG A 15 5.27 8.03 6.33
CA ARG A 15 6.59 7.76 5.73
C ARG A 15 7.48 6.99 6.69
N GLU A 16 7.57 7.47 7.93
CA GLU A 16 8.41 6.85 8.94
C GLU A 16 7.94 5.44 9.30
N ILE A 17 6.63 5.23 9.45
CA ILE A 17 6.07 3.91 9.71
C ILE A 17 6.39 2.95 8.57
N ILE A 18 6.21 3.36 7.30
CA ILE A 18 6.50 2.51 6.14
C ILE A 18 7.99 2.19 6.07
N ARG A 19 8.86 3.16 6.37
CA ARG A 19 10.31 2.97 6.42
C ARG A 19 10.72 1.93 7.46
N ILE A 20 10.23 2.06 8.69
CA ILE A 20 10.50 1.09 9.77
C ILE A 20 10.01 -0.30 9.37
N ARG A 21 8.82 -0.40 8.76
CA ARG A 21 8.28 -1.70 8.30
C ARG A 21 9.14 -2.33 7.20
N ALA A 22 9.64 -1.54 6.27
CA ALA A 22 10.51 -2.03 5.22
C ALA A 22 11.85 -2.51 5.79
N GLU A 23 12.42 -1.78 6.75
CA GLU A 23 13.63 -2.19 7.48
C GLU A 23 13.40 -3.51 8.25
N GLU A 24 12.28 -3.64 8.97
CA GLU A 24 11.91 -4.89 9.69
C GLU A 24 11.77 -6.10 8.74
N MET A 25 11.30 -5.88 7.52
CA MET A 25 11.07 -6.93 6.53
C MET A 25 12.28 -7.17 5.60
N GLU A 26 13.40 -6.50 5.85
CA GLU A 26 14.61 -6.54 5.03
C GLU A 26 14.33 -6.20 3.55
N ILE A 27 13.49 -5.19 3.32
CA ILE A 27 13.07 -4.76 1.99
C ILE A 27 13.84 -3.51 1.58
N GLU A 28 14.56 -3.60 0.45
CA GLU A 28 15.22 -2.45 -0.15
C GLU A 28 14.21 -1.62 -0.96
N LEU A 29 13.88 -0.41 -0.50
CA LEU A 29 13.02 0.53 -1.21
C LEU A 29 13.86 1.62 -1.91
N SER A 30 13.44 2.03 -3.10
CA SER A 30 13.84 3.33 -3.66
C SER A 30 13.13 4.47 -2.93
N SER A 31 13.76 5.65 -2.90
CA SER A 31 13.16 6.86 -2.31
C SER A 31 11.84 7.22 -3.00
N GLU A 32 11.79 7.05 -4.33
CA GLU A 32 10.61 7.30 -5.15
C GLU A 32 9.49 6.30 -4.86
N ALA A 33 9.81 5.01 -4.66
CA ALA A 33 8.83 4.00 -4.25
C ALA A 33 8.26 4.29 -2.85
N LEU A 34 9.10 4.76 -1.92
CA LEU A 34 8.65 5.17 -0.59
C LEU A 34 7.67 6.35 -0.68
N GLU A 35 7.98 7.38 -1.45
CA GLU A 35 7.07 8.51 -1.67
C GLU A 35 5.74 8.05 -2.27
N LYS A 36 5.80 7.11 -3.22
CA LYS A 36 4.58 6.55 -3.82
C LYS A 36 3.71 5.81 -2.83
N LEU A 37 4.32 5.02 -1.94
CA LEU A 37 3.62 4.30 -0.88
C LEU A 37 3.00 5.26 0.14
N VAL A 38 3.67 6.37 0.46
CA VAL A 38 3.13 7.43 1.33
C VAL A 38 1.93 8.12 0.71
N GLU A 39 2.01 8.43 -0.60
CA GLU A 39 0.89 9.00 -1.36
C GLU A 39 -0.33 8.05 -1.32
N ILE A 40 -0.10 6.75 -1.55
CA ILE A 40 -1.14 5.72 -1.49
C ILE A 40 -1.71 5.62 -0.07
N GLY A 41 -0.85 5.53 0.96
CA GLY A 41 -1.27 5.41 2.35
C GLY A 41 -2.09 6.59 2.85
N SER A 42 -1.80 7.79 2.34
CA SER A 42 -2.55 9.02 2.63
C SER A 42 -3.90 9.08 1.91
N LYS A 43 -4.00 8.52 0.70
CA LYS A 43 -5.23 8.50 -0.10
C LYS A 43 -6.20 7.38 0.29
N THR A 44 -5.68 6.22 0.70
CA THR A 44 -6.47 5.04 1.03
C THR A 44 -6.37 4.70 2.51
N SER A 45 -5.34 3.97 2.92
CA SER A 45 -5.04 3.66 4.32
C SER A 45 -3.59 3.22 4.50
N LEU A 46 -3.03 3.51 5.68
CA LEU A 46 -1.71 3.01 6.09
C LEU A 46 -1.62 1.47 6.01
N ARG A 47 -2.70 0.76 6.36
CA ARG A 47 -2.75 -0.71 6.28
C ARG A 47 -2.50 -1.20 4.85
N TYR A 48 -3.18 -0.59 3.88
CA TYR A 48 -3.04 -0.97 2.48
C TYR A 48 -1.63 -0.67 1.95
N ALA A 49 -1.05 0.48 2.29
CA ALA A 49 0.33 0.80 1.92
C ALA A 49 1.34 -0.23 2.45
N VAL A 50 1.20 -0.67 3.71
CA VAL A 50 2.06 -1.73 4.28
C VAL A 50 1.82 -3.08 3.62
N GLN A 51 0.58 -3.43 3.30
CA GLN A 51 0.25 -4.68 2.61
C GLN A 51 0.84 -4.75 1.19
N LEU A 52 1.05 -3.61 0.52
CA LEU A 52 1.66 -3.55 -0.81
C LEU A 52 3.17 -3.82 -0.82
N LEU A 53 3.87 -3.72 0.31
CA LEU A 53 5.31 -3.96 0.40
C LEU A 53 5.68 -5.39 -0.04
N GLU A 54 4.92 -6.38 0.43
CA GLU A 54 5.23 -7.79 0.17
C GLU A 54 4.97 -8.20 -1.30
N PRO A 55 3.81 -7.87 -1.91
CA PRO A 55 3.62 -8.09 -3.35
C PRO A 55 4.63 -7.33 -4.21
N ALA A 56 4.97 -6.09 -3.84
CA ALA A 56 5.97 -5.31 -4.58
C ALA A 56 7.36 -5.95 -4.49
N ARG A 57 7.73 -6.55 -3.35
CA ARG A 57 8.97 -7.33 -3.20
C ARG A 57 9.00 -8.54 -4.12
N ILE A 58 7.91 -9.31 -4.19
CA ILE A 58 7.81 -10.48 -5.06
C ILE A 58 7.92 -10.08 -6.53
N ILE A 59 7.26 -8.98 -6.92
CA ILE A 59 7.31 -8.44 -8.29
C ILE A 59 8.73 -7.95 -8.64
N ALA A 60 9.40 -7.26 -7.72
CA ALA A 60 10.79 -6.85 -7.91
C ALA A 60 11.71 -8.08 -8.07
N GLY A 61 11.48 -9.13 -7.26
CA GLY A 61 12.18 -10.41 -7.38
C GLY A 61 11.96 -11.10 -8.73
N ASP A 62 10.74 -11.07 -9.27
CA ASP A 62 10.41 -11.58 -10.62
C ASP A 62 11.16 -10.81 -11.73
N ARG A 63 11.37 -9.50 -11.53
CA ARG A 63 12.21 -8.65 -12.40
C ARG A 63 13.72 -8.93 -12.26
N GLY A 64 14.12 -9.69 -11.23
CA GLY A 64 15.52 -9.95 -10.90
C GLY A 64 16.21 -8.83 -10.10
N SER A 65 15.43 -7.92 -9.49
CA SER A 65 15.93 -6.85 -8.63
C SER A 65 15.59 -7.12 -7.16
N SER A 66 16.54 -6.93 -6.25
CA SER A 66 16.27 -6.93 -4.80
C SER A 66 15.59 -5.64 -4.35
N ARG A 67 15.70 -4.58 -5.15
CA ARG A 67 15.21 -3.24 -4.82
C ARG A 67 13.87 -2.98 -5.49
N ILE A 68 12.91 -2.54 -4.68
CA ILE A 68 11.57 -2.13 -5.11
C ILE A 68 11.63 -0.72 -5.72
N GLU A 69 11.15 -0.63 -6.95
CA GLU A 69 10.96 0.61 -7.69
C GLU A 69 9.47 1.00 -7.78
N VAL A 70 9.20 2.21 -8.28
CA VAL A 70 7.83 2.72 -8.43
C VAL A 70 6.98 1.80 -9.30
N GLU A 71 7.57 1.21 -10.34
CA GLU A 71 6.89 0.28 -11.25
C GLU A 71 6.35 -0.96 -10.53
N ASP A 72 7.12 -1.50 -9.57
CA ASP A 72 6.74 -2.67 -8.78
C ASP A 72 5.55 -2.34 -7.87
N VAL A 73 5.55 -1.15 -7.26
CA VAL A 73 4.45 -0.64 -6.41
C VAL A 73 3.19 -0.40 -7.25
N GLU A 74 3.32 0.17 -8.44
CA GLU A 74 2.17 0.37 -9.33
C GLU A 74 1.59 -0.96 -9.85
N ARG A 75 2.45 -1.92 -10.17
CA ARG A 75 2.02 -3.26 -10.58
C ARG A 75 1.32 -3.98 -9.42
N ALA A 76 1.86 -3.90 -8.22
CA ALA A 76 1.22 -4.43 -7.00
C ALA A 76 -0.16 -3.79 -6.79
N ARG A 77 -0.27 -2.46 -6.91
CA ARG A 77 -1.54 -1.73 -6.76
C ARG A 77 -2.59 -2.13 -7.79
N LYS A 78 -2.19 -2.41 -9.04
CA LYS A 78 -3.11 -2.88 -10.10
C LYS A 78 -3.66 -4.28 -9.81
N LEU A 79 -2.85 -5.15 -9.22
CA LEU A 79 -3.24 -6.53 -8.89
C LEU A 79 -4.06 -6.62 -7.60
N PHE A 80 -3.71 -5.82 -6.60
CA PHE A 80 -4.35 -5.81 -5.29
C PHE A 80 -5.12 -4.50 -5.11
N ILE A 81 -6.38 -4.47 -5.54
CA ILE A 81 -7.24 -3.29 -5.42
C ILE A 81 -7.59 -2.98 -3.97
N ASP A 82 -7.74 -1.69 -3.64
CA ASP A 82 -8.18 -1.25 -2.31
C ASP A 82 -9.69 -1.41 -2.13
N SER A 83 -10.15 -1.34 -0.87
CA SER A 83 -11.57 -1.54 -0.54
C SER A 83 -12.50 -0.56 -1.27
N THR A 84 -12.05 0.67 -1.52
CA THR A 84 -12.85 1.68 -2.22
C THR A 84 -13.08 1.28 -3.66
N VAL A 85 -12.00 0.91 -4.37
CA VAL A 85 -12.07 0.45 -5.76
C VAL A 85 -12.88 -0.84 -5.87
N SER A 86 -12.74 -1.75 -4.90
CA SER A 86 -13.56 -2.97 -4.85
C SER A 86 -15.06 -2.67 -4.72
N THR A 87 -15.45 -1.70 -3.88
CA THR A 87 -16.86 -1.29 -3.75
C THR A 87 -17.40 -0.63 -5.02
N GLU A 88 -16.60 0.18 -5.71
CA GLU A 88 -16.96 0.78 -6.99
C GLU A 88 -17.19 -0.30 -8.06
N TYR A 89 -16.28 -1.27 -8.14
CA TYR A 89 -16.39 -2.40 -9.06
C TYR A 89 -17.66 -3.22 -8.80
N LEU A 90 -17.97 -3.51 -7.53
CA LEU A 90 -19.20 -4.22 -7.17
C LEU A 90 -20.46 -3.46 -7.58
N LYS A 91 -20.50 -2.14 -7.43
CA LYS A 91 -21.63 -1.31 -7.90
C LYS A 91 -21.78 -1.35 -9.42
N GLN A 92 -20.68 -1.31 -10.17
CA GLN A 92 -20.72 -1.37 -11.63
C GLN A 92 -21.26 -2.70 -12.14
N TYR A 93 -20.95 -3.80 -11.46
CA TYR A 93 -21.34 -5.16 -11.84
C TYR A 93 -22.47 -5.73 -10.99
N GLU A 94 -23.20 -4.89 -10.25
CA GLU A 94 -24.26 -5.29 -9.31
C GLU A 94 -25.28 -6.24 -9.95
N LYS A 95 -25.64 -5.99 -11.22
CA LYS A 95 -26.57 -6.83 -12.00
C LYS A 95 -26.03 -8.20 -12.42
N LEU A 96 -24.71 -8.38 -12.46
CA LEU A 96 -24.05 -9.65 -12.79
C LEU A 96 -23.80 -10.50 -11.54
N PHE A 97 -23.61 -9.87 -10.38
CA PHE A 97 -23.35 -10.55 -9.10
C PHE A 97 -24.62 -10.88 -8.32
N LEU A 98 -25.70 -10.11 -8.48
CA LEU A 98 -27.01 -10.46 -7.92
C LEU A 98 -27.77 -11.35 -8.91
N LYS A 99 -27.73 -12.66 -8.66
CA LYS A 99 -28.66 -13.66 -9.16
C LYS A 99 -29.35 -14.34 -7.99
#